data_AF-A0A4Q7LP13-F1
#
_entry.id   AF-A0A4Q7LP13-F1
#
_cell.length_a   1.000
_cell.length_b   1.000
_cell.length_c   1.000
_cell.angle_alpha   90.00
_cell.angle_beta   90.00
_cell.angle_gamma   90.00
#
_symmetry.space_group_name_H-M   'P 1'
#
loop_
_entity.id
_entity.type
_entity.pdbx_description
1 polymer ?
#
loop_
_entity_poly.entity_id
_entity_poly.type
_entity_poly.pdbx_seq_one_letter_code
_entity_poly.pdbx_strand_id
1 'polypeptide(L)'
;MRFDVGLDGARRIGSSAHLLVWCDAIATSPVPLEALPPQLEVIDARLGAAPAIAQRLLELQAARGERTMVAVVAAGDPVDAPDGFPVDDVLLAGAIVDALGAVGIDATSPEAAASAAAFAGLQGAVGHMLTASVAGRRLAAAEGVDAVRAARARLEESTLLTLREFSIRP
;
A
#
# COMPACT_ATOMS: atom_id res chain seq x y z
N MET A 1 -12.79 0.07 2.24
CA MET A 1 -11.48 -0.46 1.87
C MET A 1 -11.67 -1.49 0.77
N ARG A 2 -11.07 -1.23 -0.39
CA ARG A 2 -10.89 -2.24 -1.44
C ARG A 2 -9.42 -2.56 -1.55
N PHE A 3 -9.11 -3.80 -1.88
CA PHE A 3 -7.74 -4.25 -2.15
C PHE A 3 -7.65 -4.85 -3.55
N ASP A 4 -6.55 -4.59 -4.25
CA ASP A 4 -6.23 -5.21 -5.53
C ASP A 4 -4.69 -5.15 -5.76
N VAL A 5 -4.22 -5.71 -6.88
CA VAL A 5 -2.79 -5.82 -7.20
C VAL A 5 -2.49 -5.20 -8.56
N GLY A 6 -1.34 -4.53 -8.67
CA GLY A 6 -0.83 -3.98 -9.93
C GLY A 6 -1.63 -2.79 -10.46
N LEU A 7 -1.19 -2.27 -11.60
CA LEU A 7 -1.81 -1.10 -12.22
C LEU A 7 -3.25 -1.33 -12.64
N ASP A 8 -3.57 -2.51 -13.16
CA ASP A 8 -4.95 -2.84 -13.55
C ASP A 8 -5.88 -2.94 -12.34
N GLY A 9 -5.39 -3.49 -11.23
CA GLY A 9 -6.11 -3.47 -9.96
C GLY A 9 -6.33 -2.04 -9.48
N ALA A 10 -5.29 -1.21 -9.49
CA ALA A 10 -5.37 0.21 -9.12
C ALA A 10 -6.43 0.97 -9.91
N ARG A 11 -6.52 0.75 -11.23
CA ARG A 11 -7.55 1.35 -12.09
C ARG A 11 -8.95 0.85 -11.75
N ARG A 12 -9.09 -0.45 -11.48
CA ARG A 12 -10.37 -1.11 -11.16
C ARG A 12 -10.98 -0.55 -9.89
N ILE A 13 -10.21 -0.47 -8.81
CA ILE A 13 -10.72 -0.04 -7.50
C ILE A 13 -10.59 1.47 -7.26
N GLY A 14 -9.64 2.13 -7.92
CA GLY A 14 -9.35 3.56 -7.77
C GLY A 14 -10.44 4.49 -8.31
N SER A 15 -11.24 4.04 -9.29
CA SER A 15 -12.33 4.86 -9.88
C SER A 15 -13.38 5.31 -8.86
N SER A 16 -13.54 4.57 -7.77
CA SER A 16 -14.50 4.83 -6.68
C SER A 16 -13.86 5.31 -5.38
N ALA A 17 -12.52 5.41 -5.35
CA ALA A 17 -11.76 5.80 -4.18
C ALA A 17 -11.54 7.33 -4.16
N HIS A 18 -11.14 7.82 -2.99
CA HIS A 18 -10.71 9.21 -2.78
C HIS A 18 -9.23 9.24 -2.38
N LEU A 19 -8.77 8.18 -1.72
CA LEU A 19 -7.41 7.98 -1.30
C LEU A 19 -6.95 6.61 -1.80
N LEU A 20 -5.79 6.57 -2.44
CA LEU A 20 -5.12 5.36 -2.89
C LEU A 20 -3.81 5.20 -2.10
N VAL A 21 -3.66 4.07 -1.44
CA VAL A 21 -2.43 3.68 -0.75
C VAL A 21 -1.69 2.68 -1.64
N TRP A 22 -0.54 3.10 -2.17
CA TRP A 22 0.30 2.29 -3.03
C TRP A 22 1.33 1.53 -2.20
N CYS A 23 1.22 0.22 -2.15
CA CYS A 23 2.06 -0.66 -1.35
C CYS A 23 3.13 -1.31 -2.23
N ASP A 24 4.31 -0.69 -2.28
CA ASP A 24 5.53 -1.28 -2.83
C ASP A 24 6.56 -1.39 -1.71
N ALA A 25 6.71 -2.60 -1.15
CA ALA A 25 7.53 -2.83 0.02
C ALA A 25 9.04 -2.81 -0.30
N ILE A 26 9.40 -3.14 -1.55
CA ILE A 26 10.80 -3.15 -2.02
C ILE A 26 11.17 -1.81 -2.68
N ALA A 27 10.18 -1.07 -3.18
CA ALA A 27 10.32 0.16 -3.96
C ALA A 27 11.09 -0.05 -5.27
N THR A 28 10.72 -1.09 -6.04
CA THR A 28 11.43 -1.45 -7.28
C THR A 28 11.16 -0.49 -8.42
N SER A 29 10.02 0.21 -8.41
CA SER A 29 9.59 1.10 -9.50
C SER A 29 8.88 2.34 -8.99
N PRO A 30 8.98 3.49 -9.70
CA PRO A 30 8.19 4.67 -9.39
C PRO A 30 6.68 4.38 -9.48
N VAL A 31 5.90 5.00 -8.59
CA VAL A 31 4.44 4.90 -8.63
C VAL A 31 3.91 5.51 -9.94
N PRO A 32 3.07 4.81 -10.72
CA PRO A 32 2.60 5.27 -12.03
C PRO A 32 1.48 6.31 -11.92
N LEU A 33 1.74 7.48 -11.32
CA LEU A 33 0.75 8.50 -10.98
C LEU A 33 -0.13 8.94 -12.16
N GLU A 34 0.46 9.06 -13.35
CA GLU A 34 -0.22 9.47 -14.58
C GLU A 34 -1.25 8.44 -15.08
N ALA A 35 -1.09 7.19 -14.67
CA ALA A 35 -1.99 6.10 -15.02
C ALA A 35 -3.12 5.89 -13.99
N LEU A 36 -3.09 6.62 -12.87
CA LEU A 36 -4.08 6.59 -11.80
C LEU A 36 -5.12 7.72 -11.96
N PRO A 37 -6.38 7.52 -11.54
CA PRO A 37 -7.40 8.56 -11.60
C PRO A 37 -6.95 9.89 -10.95
N PRO A 38 -7.05 11.03 -11.65
CA PRO A 38 -6.38 12.27 -11.27
C PRO A 38 -6.92 12.91 -9.97
N GLN A 39 -8.14 12.59 -9.58
CA GLN A 39 -8.77 13.11 -8.37
C GLN A 39 -8.25 12.46 -7.07
N LEU A 40 -7.56 11.31 -7.17
CA LEU A 40 -7.12 10.56 -5.99
C LEU A 40 -5.98 11.28 -5.27
N GLU A 41 -6.11 11.36 -3.94
CA GLU A 41 -4.93 11.45 -3.09
C GLU A 41 -4.15 10.15 -3.22
N VAL A 42 -2.85 10.20 -3.47
CA VAL A 42 -2.00 9.02 -3.60
C VAL A 42 -0.93 9.07 -2.54
N ILE A 43 -0.84 8.01 -1.73
CA ILE A 43 0.14 7.86 -0.67
C ILE A 43 1.05 6.69 -1.00
N ASP A 44 2.36 6.92 -0.86
CA ASP A 44 3.36 5.86 -0.88
C ASP A 44 3.42 5.18 0.48
N ALA A 45 3.04 3.90 0.53
CA ALA A 45 2.85 3.20 1.78
C ALA A 45 4.18 2.88 2.46
N ARG A 46 4.20 3.10 3.78
CA ARG A 46 5.24 2.60 4.68
C ARG A 46 4.59 1.81 5.79
N LEU A 47 5.29 0.77 6.24
CA LEU A 47 4.87 0.01 7.41
C LEU A 47 4.89 0.91 8.65
N GLY A 48 5.96 1.70 8.83
CA GLY A 48 6.08 2.62 9.94
C GLY A 48 5.06 3.77 9.93
N ALA A 49 4.50 4.10 8.76
CA ALA A 49 3.53 5.18 8.58
C ALA A 49 2.07 4.70 8.57
N ALA A 50 1.79 3.40 8.77
CA ALA A 50 0.43 2.85 8.72
C ALA A 50 -0.57 3.61 9.62
N PRO A 51 -0.25 3.97 10.87
CA PRO A 51 -1.13 4.78 11.70
C PRO A 51 -1.37 6.20 11.14
N ALA A 52 -0.35 6.82 10.56
CA ALA A 52 -0.46 8.14 9.95
C ALA A 52 -1.34 8.12 8.70
N ILE A 53 -1.29 7.04 7.91
CA ILE A 53 -2.16 6.83 6.75
C ILE A 53 -3.62 6.69 7.20
N ALA A 54 -3.87 5.94 8.27
CA ALA A 54 -5.21 5.79 8.83
C ALA A 54 -5.76 7.12 9.35
N GLN A 55 -4.95 7.89 10.07
CA GLN A 55 -5.31 9.22 10.53
C GLN A 55 -5.61 10.18 9.36
N ARG A 56 -4.79 10.12 8.30
CA ARG A 56 -5.01 10.94 7.10
C ARG A 56 -6.36 10.66 6.43
N LEU A 57 -6.79 9.40 6.38
CA LEU A 57 -8.11 9.05 5.84
C LEU A 57 -9.24 9.65 6.69
N LEU A 58 -9.11 9.67 8.03
CA LEU A 58 -10.08 10.32 8.91
C LEU A 58 -10.16 11.82 8.68
N GLU A 59 -9.02 12.48 8.49
CA GLU A 59 -8.95 13.91 8.15
C GLU A 59 -9.63 14.20 6.82
N LEU A 60 -9.34 13.39 5.78
CA LEU A 60 -9.98 13.52 4.48
C LEU A 60 -11.50 13.30 4.58
N GLN A 61 -11.94 12.33 5.38
CA GLN A 61 -13.36 12.10 5.63
C GLN A 61 -14.03 13.27 6.34
N ALA A 62 -13.38 13.83 7.37
CA ALA A 62 -13.89 15.00 8.07
C ALA A 62 -13.97 16.23 7.14
N ALA A 63 -12.94 16.47 6.33
CA ALA A 63 -12.91 17.57 5.36
C ALA A 63 -13.99 17.44 4.28
N ARG A 64 -14.30 16.20 3.86
CA ARG A 64 -15.34 15.93 2.86
C ARG A 64 -16.76 15.95 3.42
N GLY A 65 -16.96 15.71 4.71
CA GLY A 65 -18.29 15.58 5.32
C GLY A 65 -19.10 14.36 4.83
N GLU A 66 -18.46 13.44 4.12
CA GLU A 66 -19.05 12.26 3.49
C GLU A 66 -18.17 11.03 3.70
N ARG A 67 -18.75 9.83 3.60
CA ARG A 67 -17.98 8.58 3.65
C ARG A 67 -16.85 8.60 2.62
N THR A 68 -15.65 8.26 3.07
CA THR A 68 -14.47 8.24 2.21
C THR A 68 -14.06 6.82 1.89
N MET A 69 -13.89 6.57 0.60
CA MET A 69 -13.47 5.27 0.07
C MET A 69 -11.96 5.25 -0.13
N VAL A 70 -11.31 4.18 0.35
CA VAL A 70 -9.88 3.94 0.19
C VAL A 70 -9.63 2.69 -0.66
N ALA A 71 -8.70 2.83 -1.61
CA ALA A 71 -8.12 1.75 -2.39
C ALA A 71 -6.71 1.45 -1.84
N VAL A 72 -6.44 0.21 -1.47
CA VAL A 72 -5.12 -0.26 -1.08
C VAL A 72 -4.62 -1.17 -2.19
N VAL A 73 -3.45 -0.87 -2.77
CA VAL A 73 -2.95 -1.58 -3.94
C VAL A 73 -1.59 -2.17 -3.64
N ALA A 74 -1.46 -3.48 -3.68
CA ALA A 74 -0.15 -4.12 -3.74
C ALA A 74 0.46 -3.85 -5.13
N ALA A 75 1.65 -3.26 -5.19
CA ALA A 75 2.25 -2.81 -6.44
C ALA A 75 2.52 -3.98 -7.38
N GLY A 76 3.09 -5.06 -6.86
CA GLY A 76 3.60 -6.16 -7.66
C GLY A 76 4.82 -5.76 -8.47
N ASP A 77 5.53 -6.76 -9.00
CA ASP A 77 6.70 -6.57 -9.84
C ASP A 77 6.64 -7.53 -11.04
N PRO A 78 6.67 -7.04 -12.29
CA PRO A 78 6.52 -5.64 -12.70
C PRO A 78 5.09 -5.10 -12.50
N VAL A 79 4.95 -3.80 -12.25
CA VAL A 79 3.68 -3.15 -11.88
C VAL A 79 2.53 -3.36 -12.87
N ASP A 80 2.82 -3.37 -14.18
CA ASP A 80 1.80 -3.54 -15.23
C ASP A 80 1.32 -4.97 -15.40
N ALA A 81 2.15 -5.94 -15.00
CA ALA A 81 1.85 -7.36 -15.10
C ALA A 81 2.61 -8.12 -13.98
N PRO A 82 2.11 -8.05 -12.73
CA PRO A 82 2.80 -8.66 -11.60
C PRO A 82 3.11 -10.14 -11.85
N ASP A 83 4.37 -10.51 -11.68
CA ASP A 83 4.81 -11.89 -11.85
C ASP A 83 4.69 -12.66 -10.52
N GLY A 84 3.74 -13.58 -10.48
CA GLY A 84 3.49 -14.40 -9.30
C GLY A 84 2.79 -13.65 -8.16
N PHE A 85 3.06 -14.07 -6.91
CA PHE A 85 2.40 -13.55 -5.72
C PHE A 85 3.30 -12.53 -4.98
N PRO A 86 2.94 -11.23 -4.94
CA PRO A 86 3.76 -10.19 -4.31
C PRO A 86 3.53 -10.16 -2.79
N VAL A 87 4.05 -11.17 -2.10
CA VAL A 87 3.78 -11.41 -0.67
C VAL A 87 4.17 -10.22 0.22
N ASP A 88 5.28 -9.55 -0.08
CA ASP A 88 5.76 -8.40 0.67
C ASP A 88 4.83 -7.18 0.54
N ASP A 89 4.37 -6.88 -0.67
CA ASP A 89 3.39 -5.82 -0.92
C ASP A 89 2.02 -6.12 -0.31
N VAL A 90 1.56 -7.38 -0.43
CA VAL A 90 0.29 -7.84 0.16
C VAL A 90 0.30 -7.69 1.67
N LEU A 91 1.43 -7.95 2.32
CA LEU A 91 1.53 -7.86 3.77
C LEU A 91 1.73 -6.43 4.25
N LEU A 92 2.41 -5.58 3.48
CA LEU A 92 2.37 -4.13 3.69
C LEU A 92 0.92 -3.63 3.58
N ALA A 93 0.19 -4.00 2.53
CA ALA A 93 -1.21 -3.66 2.37
C ALA A 93 -2.08 -4.19 3.52
N GLY A 94 -1.81 -5.40 4.00
CA GLY A 94 -2.45 -5.97 5.18
C GLY A 94 -2.24 -5.13 6.43
N ALA A 95 -1.03 -4.62 6.66
CA ALA A 95 -0.75 -3.71 7.76
C ALA A 95 -1.51 -2.37 7.64
N ILE A 96 -1.64 -1.84 6.42
CA ILE A 96 -2.44 -0.64 6.15
C ILE A 96 -3.92 -0.90 6.46
N VAL A 97 -4.47 -2.03 6.00
CA VAL A 97 -5.88 -2.39 6.25
C VAL A 97 -6.12 -2.60 7.74
N ASP A 98 -5.20 -3.25 8.46
CA ASP A 98 -5.29 -3.43 9.91
C ASP A 98 -5.31 -2.08 10.65
N ALA A 99 -4.41 -1.16 10.29
CA ALA A 99 -4.38 0.19 10.88
C ALA A 99 -5.65 1.00 10.59
N LEU A 100 -6.22 0.86 9.37
CA LEU A 100 -7.49 1.49 9.01
C LEU A 100 -8.66 0.89 9.82
N GLY A 101 -8.68 -0.42 10.00
CA GLY A 101 -9.66 -1.11 10.85
C GLY A 101 -9.59 -0.65 12.31
N ALA A 102 -8.38 -0.46 12.84
CA ALA A 102 -8.15 -0.02 14.21
C ALA A 102 -8.73 1.38 14.51
N VAL A 103 -8.88 2.24 13.51
CA VAL A 103 -9.51 3.56 13.65
C VAL A 103 -11.00 3.58 13.25
N GLY A 104 -11.61 2.42 13.05
CA GLY A 104 -13.05 2.27 12.81
C GLY A 104 -13.47 2.34 11.34
N ILE A 105 -12.54 2.23 10.40
CA ILE A 105 -12.89 2.06 8.97
C ILE A 105 -13.20 0.57 8.77
N ASP A 106 -14.47 0.22 8.61
CA ASP A 106 -14.95 -1.17 8.71
C ASP A 106 -15.62 -1.72 7.44
N ALA A 107 -15.89 -0.87 6.46
CA ALA A 107 -16.40 -1.27 5.14
C ALA A 107 -15.29 -1.97 4.32
N THR A 108 -15.02 -3.25 4.61
CA THR A 108 -13.89 -4.02 4.10
C THR A 108 -14.30 -5.01 3.01
N SER A 109 -13.62 -5.02 1.86
CA SER A 109 -13.79 -6.10 0.86
C SER A 109 -13.17 -7.41 1.34
N PRO A 110 -13.61 -8.60 0.85
CA PRO A 110 -13.02 -9.87 1.23
C PRO A 110 -11.50 -9.95 1.00
N GLU A 111 -11.02 -9.34 -0.09
CA GLU A 111 -9.59 -9.32 -0.43
C GLU A 111 -8.78 -8.49 0.57
N ALA A 112 -9.32 -7.35 1.00
CA ALA A 112 -8.71 -6.52 2.04
C ALA A 112 -8.71 -7.22 3.41
N ALA A 113 -9.79 -7.94 3.73
CA ALA A 113 -9.86 -8.75 4.95
C ALA A 113 -8.84 -9.90 4.93
N ALA A 114 -8.66 -10.55 3.77
CA ALA A 114 -7.67 -11.60 3.60
C ALA A 114 -6.22 -11.08 3.76
N SER A 115 -5.89 -9.91 3.20
CA SER A 115 -4.57 -9.31 3.38
C SER A 115 -4.30 -8.93 4.84
N ALA A 116 -5.29 -8.36 5.54
CA ALA A 116 -5.18 -8.03 6.96
C ALA A 116 -4.99 -9.28 7.83
N ALA A 117 -5.75 -10.36 7.57
CA ALA A 117 -5.59 -11.62 8.28
C ALA A 117 -4.21 -12.25 8.04
N ALA A 118 -3.70 -12.19 6.81
CA ALA A 118 -2.35 -12.65 6.48
C ALA A 118 -1.29 -11.85 7.24
N PHE A 119 -1.42 -10.52 7.29
CA PHE A 119 -0.53 -9.67 8.09
C PHE A 119 -0.61 -10.00 9.57
N ALA A 120 -1.81 -10.10 10.15
CA ALA A 120 -1.99 -10.41 11.56
C ALA A 120 -1.35 -11.75 11.95
N GLY A 121 -1.44 -12.76 11.08
CA GLY A 121 -0.81 -14.08 11.30
C GLY A 121 0.71 -14.08 11.11
N LEU A 122 1.26 -13.15 10.33
CA LEU A 122 2.69 -13.09 9.98
C LEU A 122 3.44 -11.91 10.59
N GLN A 123 2.78 -11.03 11.34
CA GLN A 123 3.35 -9.77 11.86
C GLN A 123 4.67 -9.98 12.63
N GLY A 124 4.78 -11.07 13.41
CA GLY A 124 6.01 -11.41 14.14
C GLY A 124 7.18 -11.84 13.26
N ALA A 125 6.93 -12.16 11.99
CA ALA A 125 7.92 -12.58 11.00
C ALA A 125 8.23 -11.50 9.95
N VAL A 126 7.51 -10.36 9.94
CA VAL A 126 7.64 -9.29 8.93
C VAL A 126 9.08 -8.79 8.78
N GLY A 127 9.86 -8.75 9.87
CA GLY A 127 11.26 -8.30 9.85
C GLY A 127 12.21 -9.15 9.00
N HIS A 128 11.93 -10.44 8.79
CA HIS A 128 12.73 -11.32 7.92
C HIS A 128 12.11 -11.51 6.52
N MET A 129 10.92 -10.97 6.32
CA MET A 129 10.08 -11.28 5.19
C MET A 129 10.56 -10.67 3.89
N LEU A 130 11.07 -9.42 3.91
CA LEU A 130 11.66 -8.80 2.73
C LEU A 130 12.83 -9.64 2.20
N THR A 131 13.77 -10.03 3.06
CA THR A 131 14.90 -10.88 2.65
C THR A 131 14.46 -12.25 2.13
N ALA A 132 13.37 -12.80 2.67
CA ALA A 132 12.85 -14.12 2.30
C ALA A 132 11.87 -14.08 1.12
N SER A 133 11.41 -12.92 0.65
CA SER A 133 10.47 -12.83 -0.46
C SER A 133 11.16 -13.07 -1.81
N VAL A 134 10.38 -13.39 -2.84
CA VAL A 134 10.92 -13.52 -4.21
C VAL A 134 11.50 -12.18 -4.66
N ALA A 135 10.80 -11.07 -4.41
CA ALA A 135 11.23 -9.73 -4.78
C ALA A 135 12.52 -9.33 -4.04
N GLY A 136 12.61 -9.56 -2.72
CA GLY A 136 13.83 -9.23 -1.98
C GLY A 136 15.02 -10.12 -2.33
N ARG A 137 14.81 -11.40 -2.67
CA ARG A 137 15.89 -12.24 -3.22
C ARG A 137 16.35 -11.76 -4.60
N ARG A 138 15.44 -11.30 -5.46
CA ARG A 138 15.78 -10.70 -6.75
C ARG A 138 16.60 -9.42 -6.56
N LEU A 139 16.17 -8.54 -5.65
CA LEU A 139 16.92 -7.33 -5.30
C LEU A 139 18.32 -7.66 -4.77
N ALA A 140 18.44 -8.63 -3.85
CA ALA A 140 19.73 -9.06 -3.33
C ALA A 140 20.66 -9.60 -4.43
N ALA A 141 20.11 -10.33 -5.40
CA ALA A 141 20.88 -10.88 -6.51
C ALA A 141 21.32 -9.79 -7.51
N ALA A 142 20.48 -8.76 -7.73
CA ALA A 142 20.74 -7.68 -8.67
C ALA A 142 21.65 -6.58 -8.09
N GLU A 143 21.43 -6.20 -6.84
CA GLU A 143 21.98 -4.98 -6.22
C GLU A 143 22.69 -5.24 -4.88
N GLY A 144 22.65 -6.47 -4.38
CA GLY A 144 23.32 -6.87 -3.14
C GLY A 144 22.49 -6.69 -1.87
N VAL A 145 23.05 -7.15 -0.75
CA VAL A 145 22.35 -7.18 0.56
C VAL A 145 22.08 -5.78 1.11
N ASP A 146 22.92 -4.80 0.79
CA ASP A 146 22.76 -3.42 1.26
C ASP A 146 21.51 -2.76 0.65
N ALA A 147 21.15 -3.10 -0.59
CA ALA A 147 19.91 -2.63 -1.22
C ALA A 147 18.67 -3.15 -0.48
N VAL A 148 18.65 -4.44 -0.09
CA VAL A 148 17.56 -5.01 0.72
C VAL A 148 17.48 -4.33 2.10
N ARG A 149 18.63 -4.00 2.70
CA ARG A 149 18.65 -3.26 3.97
C ARG A 149 18.10 -1.84 3.81
N ALA A 150 18.41 -1.16 2.71
CA ALA A 150 17.87 0.17 2.41
C ALA A 150 16.35 0.13 2.18
N ALA A 151 15.85 -0.85 1.41
CA ALA A 151 14.42 -1.06 1.20
C ALA A 151 13.69 -1.31 2.53
N ARG A 152 14.28 -2.12 3.42
CA ARG A 152 13.74 -2.34 4.77
C ARG A 152 13.72 -1.07 5.61
N ALA A 153 14.83 -0.32 5.66
CA ALA A 153 14.91 0.91 6.44
C ALA A 153 13.85 1.93 5.96
N ARG A 154 13.70 2.05 4.64
CA ARG A 154 12.63 2.83 4.01
C ARG A 154 11.26 2.36 4.46
N LEU A 155 10.95 1.06 4.37
CA LEU A 155 9.66 0.49 4.77
C LEU A 155 9.30 0.81 6.22
N GLU A 156 10.29 0.86 7.12
CA GLU A 156 10.13 1.14 8.55
C GLU A 156 9.95 2.64 8.87
N GLU A 157 10.11 3.55 7.90
CA GLU A 157 9.89 4.99 8.11
C GLU A 157 8.44 5.31 8.52
N SER A 158 8.28 6.22 9.48
CA SER A 158 6.96 6.67 9.95
C SER A 158 6.46 7.93 9.27
N THR A 159 7.24 8.53 8.39
CA THR A 159 6.85 9.74 7.66
C THR A 159 5.79 9.41 6.62
N LEU A 160 4.66 10.11 6.68
CA LEU A 160 3.63 10.05 5.65
C LEU A 160 4.15 10.70 4.36
N LEU A 161 4.15 9.96 3.25
CA LEU A 161 4.59 10.47 1.96
C LEU A 161 3.40 10.54 0.99
N THR A 162 2.83 11.74 0.86
CA THR A 162 1.80 12.05 -0.14
C THR A 162 2.46 12.36 -1.48
N LEU A 163 2.13 11.57 -2.50
CA LEU A 163 2.63 11.72 -3.88
C LEU A 163 1.74 12.63 -4.73
N ARG A 164 0.45 12.67 -4.43
CA ARG A 164 -0.53 13.56 -5.05
C ARG A 164 -1.60 13.90 -4.02
N GLU A 165 -1.91 15.18 -3.88
CA GLU A 165 -2.99 15.66 -3.01
C GLU A 165 -4.37 15.39 -3.63
N PHE A 166 -5.37 15.20 -2.77
CA PHE A 166 -6.76 15.08 -3.23
C PHE A 166 -7.19 16.33 -4.01
N SER A 167 -7.79 16.14 -5.19
CA SER A 167 -8.31 17.24 -5.99
C SER A 167 -9.79 17.05 -6.25
N ILE A 168 -10.60 17.95 -5.68
CA ILE A 168 -11.98 18.14 -6.12
C ILE A 168 -11.88 19.00 -7.38
N ARG A 169 -11.97 18.38 -8.57
CA ARG A 169 -12.23 19.21 -9.76
C ARG A 169 -13.60 19.90 -9.56
N PRO A 170 -13.71 21.20 -9.84
CA PRO A 170 -15.00 21.89 -9.90
C PRO A 170 -15.88 21.36 -11.04
#